data_AF-A0A533WN81-F1
#
_entry.id   AF-A0A533WN81-F1
#
_cell.length_a   1.000
_cell.length_b   1.000
_cell.length_c   1.000
_cell.angle_alpha   90.00
_cell.angle_beta   90.00
_cell.angle_gamma   90.00
#
_symmetry.space_group_name_H-M   'P 1'
#
loop_
_entity.id
_entity.type
_entity.pdbx_description
1 polymer ?
#
loop_
_entity_poly.entity_id
_entity_poly.type
_entity_poly.pdbx_seq_one_letter_code
_entity_poly.pdbx_strand_id
1 'polypeptide(L)'
;MITIDCAGDTDLAGELANYLKNNEIDCTQEDSLVLVDRNEIEKILKIFLKETRRLEYSILKSDLTTFVVAKVVPIEDFGLLKCNICGYVVSSEEELTAHQRAHGIQLL
;
A
#
# COMPACT_ATOMS: atom_id res chain seq x y z
N MET A 1 1.76 -15.47 -11.48
CA MET A 1 1.19 -15.37 -10.12
C MET A 1 1.50 -14.01 -9.51
N ILE A 2 0.45 -13.33 -9.07
CA ILE A 2 0.44 -12.05 -8.38
C ILE A 2 -0.03 -12.30 -6.95
N THR A 3 0.58 -11.60 -6.00
CA THR A 3 0.18 -11.57 -4.59
C THR A 3 -0.49 -10.25 -4.28
N ILE A 4 -1.65 -10.30 -3.62
CA ILE A 4 -2.35 -9.14 -3.09
C ILE A 4 -2.32 -9.28 -1.56
N ASP A 5 -1.59 -8.42 -0.89
CA ASP A 5 -1.49 -8.36 0.56
C ASP A 5 -2.50 -7.34 1.11
N CYS A 6 -3.48 -7.80 1.89
CA CYS A 6 -4.46 -6.94 2.54
C CYS A 6 -3.96 -6.34 3.87
N ALA A 7 -2.65 -6.29 4.08
CA ALA A 7 -1.98 -5.67 5.23
C ALA A 7 -2.50 -6.17 6.59
N GLY A 8 -2.73 -7.49 6.68
CA GLY A 8 -3.27 -8.15 7.88
C GLY A 8 -4.79 -8.11 8.02
N ASP A 9 -5.52 -7.46 7.11
CA ASP A 9 -6.99 -7.42 7.09
C ASP A 9 -7.56 -8.68 6.42
N THR A 10 -7.87 -9.70 7.22
CA THR A 10 -8.39 -10.99 6.74
C THR A 10 -9.81 -10.88 6.19
N ASP A 11 -10.61 -9.95 6.70
CA ASP A 11 -11.98 -9.73 6.24
C ASP A 11 -11.96 -9.12 4.84
N LEU A 12 -11.09 -8.11 4.61
CA LEU A 12 -10.86 -7.55 3.29
C LEU A 12 -10.36 -8.60 2.29
N ALA A 13 -9.43 -9.47 2.71
CA ALA A 13 -8.92 -10.55 1.87
C ALA A 13 -10.04 -11.52 1.46
N GLY A 14 -10.92 -11.88 2.40
CA GLY A 14 -12.09 -12.71 2.12
C GLY A 14 -13.10 -12.06 1.18
N GLU A 15 -13.43 -10.78 1.41
CA GLU A 15 -14.29 -10.01 0.52
C GLU A 15 -13.72 -9.90 -0.90
N LEU A 16 -12.41 -9.65 -1.01
CA LEU A 16 -11.71 -9.57 -2.29
C LEU A 16 -11.70 -10.92 -3.01
N ALA A 17 -11.38 -12.02 -2.31
CA ALA A 17 -11.39 -13.35 -2.90
C ALA A 17 -12.79 -13.73 -3.42
N ASN A 18 -13.84 -13.39 -2.67
CA ASN A 18 -15.23 -13.58 -3.11
C ASN A 18 -15.56 -12.70 -4.31
N TYR A 19 -15.12 -11.44 -4.31
CA TYR A 19 -15.31 -10.54 -5.44
C TYR A 19 -14.65 -11.07 -6.71
N LEU A 20 -13.41 -11.57 -6.62
CA LEU A 20 -12.69 -12.17 -7.75
C LEU A 20 -13.40 -13.42 -8.28
N LYS A 21 -13.81 -14.33 -7.39
CA LYS A 21 -14.55 -15.55 -7.77
C LYS A 21 -15.89 -15.24 -8.45
N ASN A 22 -16.63 -14.24 -7.95
CA ASN A 22 -17.88 -13.79 -8.56
C ASN A 22 -17.70 -13.18 -9.95
N ASN A 23 -16.49 -12.73 -10.28
CA ASN A 23 -16.10 -12.23 -11.60
C ASN A 23 -15.35 -13.29 -12.44
N GLU A 24 -15.50 -14.57 -12.08
CA GLU A 24 -14.90 -15.72 -12.78
C GLU A 24 -13.36 -15.68 -12.80
N ILE A 25 -12.75 -15.11 -11.76
CA ILE A 25 -11.30 -15.04 -11.59
C ILE A 25 -10.88 -16.03 -10.53
N ASP A 26 -10.08 -17.02 -10.94
CA ASP A 26 -9.53 -17.99 -10.01
C ASP A 26 -8.50 -17.33 -9.08
N CYS A 27 -8.63 -17.63 -7.79
CA CYS A 27 -7.75 -17.10 -6.75
C CYS A 27 -7.75 -18.00 -5.52
N THR A 28 -6.63 -17.97 -4.80
CA THR A 28 -6.46 -18.63 -3.51
C THR A 28 -6.29 -17.58 -2.43
N GLN A 29 -7.04 -17.69 -1.33
CA GLN A 29 -6.83 -16.86 -0.15
C GLN A 29 -5.99 -17.63 0.87
N GLU A 30 -4.96 -16.98 1.41
CA GLU A 30 -4.12 -17.47 2.50
C GLU A 30 -4.04 -16.37 3.57
N ASP A 31 -4.79 -16.52 4.67
CA ASP A 31 -4.96 -15.48 5.70
C ASP A 31 -5.37 -14.11 5.10
N SER A 32 -4.50 -13.11 5.19
CA SER A 32 -4.68 -11.77 4.64
C SER A 32 -4.11 -11.60 3.23
N LEU A 33 -3.70 -12.69 2.57
CA LEU A 33 -3.15 -12.69 1.22
C LEU A 33 -4.15 -13.28 0.22
N VAL A 34 -4.17 -12.72 -0.98
CA VAL A 34 -4.93 -13.26 -2.13
C VAL A 34 -3.97 -13.47 -3.30
N LEU A 35 -3.82 -14.71 -3.73
CA LEU A 35 -2.98 -15.14 -4.84
C LEU A 35 -3.84 -15.27 -6.11
N VAL A 36 -3.41 -14.65 -7.20
CA VAL A 36 -4.15 -14.63 -8.48
C VAL A 36 -3.21 -14.74 -9.67
N ASP A 37 -3.59 -15.46 -10.72
CA ASP A 37 -2.80 -15.54 -11.95
C ASP A 37 -3.36 -14.65 -13.06
N ARG A 38 -3.30 -13.32 -12.85
CA ARG A 38 -3.87 -12.35 -13.80
C ARG A 38 -3.10 -11.03 -13.85
N ASN A 39 -2.69 -10.60 -15.05
CA ASN A 39 -1.84 -9.42 -15.25
C ASN A 39 -2.53 -8.05 -15.07
N GLU A 40 -3.87 -7.98 -15.02
CA GLU A 40 -4.63 -6.72 -14.96
C GLU A 40 -5.19 -6.41 -13.55
N ILE A 41 -4.57 -6.96 -12.51
CA ILE A 41 -5.13 -6.94 -11.16
C ILE A 41 -5.34 -5.53 -10.60
N GLU A 42 -4.48 -4.57 -10.94
CA GLU A 42 -4.52 -3.22 -10.38
C GLU A 42 -5.83 -2.51 -10.73
N LYS A 43 -6.31 -2.69 -11.98
CA LYS A 43 -7.59 -2.13 -12.43
C LYS A 43 -8.76 -2.77 -11.68
N ILE A 44 -8.68 -4.08 -11.44
CA ILE A 44 -9.72 -4.83 -10.72
C ILE A 44 -9.78 -4.38 -9.27
N LEU A 45 -8.64 -4.22 -8.61
CA LEU A 45 -8.56 -3.68 -7.24
C LEU A 45 -9.16 -2.28 -7.15
N LYS A 46 -8.87 -1.40 -8.12
CA LYS A 46 -9.47 -0.05 -8.17
C LYS A 46 -10.99 -0.09 -8.28
N ILE A 47 -11.54 -1.02 -9.06
CA ILE A 47 -12.99 -1.21 -9.20
C ILE A 47 -13.58 -1.77 -7.91
N PHE A 48 -12.97 -2.82 -7.36
CA PHE A 48 -13.39 -3.44 -6.10
C PHE A 48 -13.50 -2.42 -4.96
N LEU A 49 -12.47 -1.60 -4.74
CA LEU A 49 -12.49 -0.59 -3.67
C LEU A 49 -13.58 0.45 -3.90
N LYS A 50 -13.84 0.83 -5.16
CA LYS A 50 -14.91 1.76 -5.51
C LYS A 50 -16.31 1.18 -5.25
N GLU A 51 -16.56 -0.06 -5.69
CA GLU A 51 -17.86 -0.72 -5.57
C GLU A 51 -18.21 -1.07 -4.12
N THR A 52 -17.19 -1.42 -3.32
CA THR A 52 -17.33 -1.70 -1.88
C THR A 52 -17.26 -0.44 -1.00
N ARG A 53 -17.14 0.75 -1.60
CA ARG A 53 -17.04 2.06 -0.91
C ARG A 53 -15.86 2.17 0.07
N ARG A 54 -14.75 1.49 -0.24
CA ARG A 54 -13.49 1.47 0.53
C ARG A 54 -12.51 2.52 0.03
N LEU A 55 -12.95 3.78 0.00
CA LEU A 55 -12.18 4.89 -0.56
C LEU A 55 -10.98 5.29 0.31
N GLU A 56 -10.94 4.87 1.57
CA GLU A 56 -9.85 5.08 2.50
C GLU A 56 -8.65 4.13 2.30
N TYR A 57 -8.85 3.06 1.52
CA TYR A 57 -7.77 2.13 1.17
C TYR A 57 -7.02 2.64 -0.06
N SER A 58 -5.70 2.42 -0.05
CA SER A 58 -4.81 2.66 -1.17
C SER A 58 -4.26 1.35 -1.70
N ILE A 59 -3.97 1.32 -2.99
CA ILE A 59 -3.28 0.21 -3.66
C ILE A 59 -1.83 0.64 -3.87
N LEU A 60 -0.91 -0.02 -3.19
CA LEU A 60 0.53 0.21 -3.30
C LEU A 60 1.15 -0.94 -4.08
N LYS A 61 2.12 -0.64 -4.94
CA LYS A 61 2.90 -1.66 -5.63
C LYS A 61 4.21 -1.86 -4.87
N SER A 62 4.37 -3.03 -4.25
CA SER A 62 5.59 -3.36 -3.48
C SER A 62 6.71 -3.82 -4.41
N ASP A 63 6.38 -4.68 -5.38
CA ASP A 63 7.31 -5.17 -6.40
C ASP A 63 6.57 -5.45 -7.73
N LEU A 64 7.18 -6.20 -8.65
CA LEU A 64 6.57 -6.52 -9.95
C LEU A 64 5.33 -7.40 -9.86
N THR A 65 5.22 -8.19 -8.79
CA THR A 65 4.21 -9.23 -8.58
C THR A 65 3.33 -9.01 -7.35
N THR A 66 3.68 -8.05 -6.48
CA THR A 66 3.01 -7.84 -5.20
C THR A 66 2.33 -6.48 -5.13
N PHE A 67 1.02 -6.50 -4.85
CA PHE A 67 0.22 -5.33 -4.50
C PHE A 67 -0.13 -5.38 -3.02
N VAL A 68 -0.12 -4.23 -2.36
CA VAL A 68 -0.57 -4.06 -0.98
C VAL A 68 -1.81 -3.20 -0.99
N VAL A 69 -2.89 -3.66 -0.35
CA VAL A 69 -4.14 -2.91 -0.17
C VAL A 69 -4.24 -2.53 1.30
N ALA A 70 -4.03 -1.26 1.62
CA ALA A 70 -3.90 -0.81 2.99
C ALA A 70 -4.47 0.59 3.21
N LYS A 71 -4.86 0.89 4.45
CA LYS A 71 -5.13 2.26 4.91
C LYS A 71 -3.79 2.94 5.19
N VAL A 72 -3.37 3.84 4.30
CA VAL A 72 -2.09 4.54 4.44
C VAL A 72 -2.25 5.68 5.42
N VAL A 73 -1.50 5.62 6.51
CA VAL A 73 -1.40 6.71 7.48
C VAL A 73 -0.08 7.44 7.24
N PRO A 74 -0.10 8.73 6.87
CA PRO A 74 1.10 9.56 6.79
C PRO A 74 1.90 9.49 8.09
N ILE A 75 3.22 9.38 7.99
CA ILE A 75 4.07 9.37 9.19
C ILE A 75 3.99 10.71 9.93
N GLU A 76 3.66 11.76 9.19
CA GLU A 76 3.39 13.12 9.65
C GLU A 76 2.22 13.20 10.64
N ASP A 77 1.23 12.31 10.55
CA ASP A 77 0.11 12.24 11.49
C ASP A 77 0.55 11.78 12.90
N PHE A 78 1.74 11.16 13.00
CA PHE A 78 2.36 10.79 14.28
C PHE A 78 3.29 11.88 14.83
N GLY A 79 3.30 13.08 14.23
CA GLY A 79 4.21 14.16 14.60
C GLY A 79 5.66 13.94 14.17
N LEU A 80 5.89 13.01 13.25
CA LEU A 80 7.21 12.72 12.68
C LEU A 80 7.39 13.46 11.36
N LEU A 81 8.63 13.68 10.97
CA LEU A 81 8.97 14.32 9.71
C LEU A 81 9.69 13.35 8.80
N LYS A 82 9.37 13.40 7.51
CA LYS A 82 9.94 12.54 6.48
C LYS A 82 10.86 13.32 5.55
N CYS A 83 12.05 12.80 5.28
CA CYS A 83 12.91 13.31 4.23
C CYS A 83 12.28 13.03 2.86
N ASN A 84 11.97 14.08 2.09
CA ASN A 84 11.38 13.94 0.75
C ASN A 84 12.33 13.34 -0.30
N ILE A 85 13.63 13.19 0.01
CA ILE A 85 14.63 12.62 -0.90
C ILE A 85 14.68 11.10 -0.78
N CYS A 86 14.73 10.60 0.47
CA CYS A 86 15.02 9.18 0.72
C CYS A 86 14.02 8.50 1.68
N GLY A 87 13.05 9.24 2.23
CA GLY A 87 12.05 8.70 3.15
C GLY A 87 12.52 8.52 4.59
N TYR A 88 13.74 8.92 4.96
CA TYR A 88 14.22 8.84 6.34
C TYR A 88 13.33 9.64 7.29
N VAL A 89 12.99 9.06 8.44
CA VAL A 89 12.02 9.61 9.38
C VAL A 89 12.72 10.09 10.65
N VAL A 90 12.36 11.28 11.12
CA VAL A 90 12.92 11.94 12.30
C VAL A 90 11.82 12.59 13.13
N SER A 91 12.16 13.00 14.36
CA SER A 91 11.19 13.54 15.32
C SER A 91 11.14 15.07 15.36
N SER A 92 12.08 15.75 14.70
CA SER A 92 12.19 17.22 14.74
C SER A 92 12.73 17.82 13.44
N GLU A 93 12.43 19.10 13.22
CA GLU A 93 12.93 19.85 12.05
C GLU A 93 14.45 20.01 12.06
N GLU A 94 15.07 20.09 13.24
CA GLU A 94 16.52 20.18 13.39
C GLU A 94 17.20 18.90 12.87
N GLU A 95 16.70 17.73 13.29
CA GLU A 95 17.16 16.43 12.80
C GLU A 95 16.94 16.29 11.29
N LEU A 96 15.78 16.74 10.79
CA LEU A 96 15.47 16.68 9.36
C LEU A 96 16.45 17.53 8.56
N THR A 97 16.73 18.74 9.04
CA THR A 97 17.68 19.67 8.41
C THR A 97 19.09 19.09 8.39
N ALA A 98 19.54 18.53 9.52
CA ALA A 98 20.84 17.87 9.62
C ALA A 98 20.94 16.68 8.65
N HIS A 99 19.89 15.88 8.53
CA HIS A 99 19.81 14.78 7.59
C HIS A 99 19.83 15.25 6.12
N GLN A 100 19.06 16.30 5.78
CA GLN A 100 19.04 16.88 4.43
C GLN A 100 20.41 17.43 4.01
N ARG A 101 21.19 17.98 4.95
CA ARG A 101 22.59 18.38 4.69
C ARG A 101 23.49 17.21 4.33
N ALA A 102 23.24 16.01 4.86
CA ALA A 102 23.98 14.80 4.47
C ALA A 102 23.71 14.38 3.02
N HIS A 103 22.58 14.78 2.44
CA HIS A 103 22.31 14.66 0.99
C HIS A 103 22.94 15.79 0.16
N GLY A 104 23.70 16.69 0.77
CA GLY A 104 24.32 17.83 0.09
C GLY A 104 23.40 19.04 -0.09
N ILE A 105 22.20 19.05 0.52
CA ILE A 105 21.36 20.25 0.54
C ILE A 105 21.97 21.26 1.52
N GLN A 106 22.59 22.30 0.95
CA GLN A 106 22.96 23.49 1.71
C GLN A 106 21.79 24.48 1.61
N LEU A 107 20.94 24.51 2.64
CA LEU A 107 20.00 25.61 2.83
C LEU A 107 20.84 26.87 3.11
N LEU A 108 20.85 27.80 2.15
CA LEU A 108 21.42 29.14 2.27
C LEU A 108 20.58 30.01 3.21
#